data_AF-S7UH27-F1
#
_entry.id   AF-S7UH27-F1
#
_cell.length_a   1.000
_cell.length_b   1.000
_cell.length_c   1.000
_cell.angle_alpha   90.00
_cell.angle_beta   90.00
_cell.angle_gamma   90.00
#
_symmetry.space_group_name_H-M   'P 1'
#
loop_
_entity.id
_entity.type
_entity.pdbx_description
1 polymer ?
#
loop_
_entity_poly.entity_id
_entity_poly.type
_entity_poly.pdbx_seq_one_letter_code
_entity_poly.pdbx_strand_id
1 'polypeptide(L)'
;MTRHPCISGLLKFSALAAAVAFLCFSPGVALAAPPAGNGSPGDATAQAADEPSQGVGSRAWASLLAARLYAQVALEADELAKAYERDLERIGWYRLLNAERLRADPDLSRGRVIAVEAAALADQYRERSLAMLSRGEERIKELTGDEAAQKRLLAAFGRHEAEARADVAEGWRLEAKVLDAFAAVVDFLAETRGRWTIPEKTLTFARGEDLNRYRSLLDDANRATQAQDAFQSQIRSKAWQAFLEALK
;
A
#
# COMPACT_ATOMS: atom_id res chain seq x y z
N MET A 1 -12.68 17.95 23.56
CA MET A 1 -11.56 17.62 22.66
C MET A 1 -12.01 16.46 21.78
N THR A 2 -12.71 16.77 20.69
CA THR A 2 -13.07 15.80 19.66
C THR A 2 -11.79 15.45 18.90
N ARG A 3 -11.30 14.23 19.07
CA ARG A 3 -10.30 13.65 18.17
C ARG A 3 -10.93 13.72 16.77
N HIS A 4 -10.40 14.57 15.88
CA HIS A 4 -10.75 14.46 14.47
C HIS A 4 -10.47 13.02 14.06
N PRO A 5 -11.41 12.34 13.36
CA PRO A 5 -11.29 10.94 13.03
C PRO A 5 -9.94 10.73 12.37
N CYS A 6 -9.12 9.96 13.07
CA CYS A 6 -7.71 9.77 12.83
C CYS A 6 -7.52 9.33 11.38
N ILE A 7 -6.71 10.11 10.65
CA ILE A 7 -5.93 9.65 9.51
C ILE A 7 -5.02 8.55 10.05
N SER A 8 -5.55 7.32 10.16
CA SER A 8 -4.81 6.17 10.68
C SER A 8 -4.07 5.55 9.51
N GLY A 9 -2.79 5.89 9.35
CA GLY A 9 -1.93 5.34 8.30
C GLY A 9 -1.66 3.84 8.44
N LEU A 10 -2.10 3.21 9.54
CA LEU A 10 -2.15 1.75 9.75
C LEU A 10 -2.92 0.99 8.64
N LEU A 11 -3.81 1.64 7.88
CA LEU A 11 -4.57 0.99 6.81
C LEU A 11 -3.80 0.94 5.47
N LYS A 12 -2.75 1.77 5.28
CA LYS A 12 -2.11 2.08 4.00
C LYS A 12 -1.23 0.95 3.43
N PHE A 13 -0.63 0.13 4.29
CA PHE A 13 0.31 -0.93 3.88
C PHE A 13 -0.27 -2.34 3.97
N SER A 14 -1.54 -2.44 4.41
CA SER A 14 -2.36 -3.62 4.17
C SER A 14 -2.51 -3.90 2.69
N ALA A 15 -2.41 -2.90 1.79
CA ALA A 15 -2.46 -3.08 0.34
C ALA A 15 -1.18 -3.70 -0.23
N LEU A 16 -0.01 -3.30 0.28
CA LEU A 16 1.28 -3.87 -0.09
C LEU A 16 1.41 -5.30 0.45
N ALA A 17 1.02 -5.53 1.71
CA ALA A 17 0.92 -6.86 2.28
C ALA A 17 -0.13 -7.71 1.56
N ALA A 18 -1.29 -7.16 1.19
CA ALA A 18 -2.33 -7.84 0.41
C ALA A 18 -1.88 -8.22 -1.00
N ALA A 19 -1.20 -7.32 -1.71
CA ALA A 19 -0.63 -7.59 -3.03
C ALA A 19 0.42 -8.70 -2.97
N VAL A 20 1.18 -8.77 -1.87
CA VAL A 20 2.14 -9.84 -1.61
C VAL A 20 1.46 -11.14 -1.18
N ALA A 21 0.39 -11.09 -0.39
CA ALA A 21 -0.46 -12.26 -0.11
C ALA A 21 -0.99 -12.86 -1.41
N PHE A 22 -1.43 -12.00 -2.33
CA PHE A 22 -1.91 -12.37 -3.65
C PHE A 22 -0.81 -13.02 -4.52
N LEU A 23 0.43 -12.52 -4.43
CA LEU A 23 1.60 -13.09 -5.10
C LEU A 23 1.97 -14.49 -4.55
N CYS A 24 1.84 -14.71 -3.23
CA CYS A 24 2.25 -15.96 -2.57
C CYS A 24 1.16 -17.04 -2.52
N PHE A 25 -0.12 -16.67 -2.49
CA PHE A 25 -1.26 -17.58 -2.31
C PHE A 25 -2.14 -17.73 -3.56
N SER A 26 -1.65 -17.38 -4.73
CA SER A 26 -2.41 -17.60 -5.95
C SER A 26 -2.68 -19.11 -6.17
N PRO A 27 -3.92 -19.55 -6.44
CA PRO A 27 -4.32 -20.97 -6.50
C PRO A 27 -3.55 -21.81 -7.52
N GLY A 28 -2.84 -21.17 -8.46
CA GLY A 28 -1.91 -21.84 -9.38
C GLY A 28 -0.63 -22.39 -8.73
N VAL A 29 -0.27 -21.99 -7.51
CA VAL A 29 0.86 -22.57 -6.76
C VAL A 29 0.49 -23.92 -6.16
N ALA A 30 -0.80 -24.15 -5.87
CA ALA A 30 -1.31 -25.37 -5.26
C ALA A 30 -1.76 -26.44 -6.29
N LEU A 31 -2.10 -26.07 -7.54
CA LEU A 31 -2.86 -26.95 -8.45
C LEU A 31 -2.33 -27.15 -9.87
N ALA A 32 -1.20 -26.56 -10.28
CA ALA A 32 -0.68 -26.81 -11.61
C ALA A 32 0.20 -28.08 -11.65
N ALA A 33 -0.41 -29.22 -11.97
CA ALA A 33 0.31 -30.32 -12.61
C ALA A 33 0.89 -29.81 -13.95
N PRO A 34 2.11 -30.23 -14.35
CA PRO A 34 2.65 -29.82 -15.65
C PRO A 34 1.72 -30.24 -16.78
N PRO A 35 1.62 -29.46 -17.88
CA PRO A 35 0.74 -29.80 -18.99
C PRO A 35 1.15 -31.17 -19.56
N ALA A 36 0.22 -32.11 -19.56
CA ALA A 36 0.38 -33.39 -20.22
C ALA A 36 0.61 -33.12 -21.73
N GLY A 37 1.81 -33.43 -22.22
CA GLY A 37 2.08 -33.46 -23.64
C GLY A 37 1.21 -34.52 -24.31
N ASN A 38 0.51 -34.13 -25.38
CA ASN A 38 -0.22 -35.06 -26.24
C ASN A 38 0.77 -36.04 -26.88
N GLY A 39 0.80 -37.28 -26.39
CA GLY A 39 1.52 -38.39 -26.98
C GLY A 39 0.55 -39.54 -27.32
N SER A 40 0.49 -39.88 -28.60
CA SER A 40 -0.28 -41.00 -29.17
C SER A 40 0.19 -42.35 -28.60
N PRO A 41 -0.68 -43.38 -28.51
CA PRO A 41 -0.35 -44.66 -27.85
C PRO A 41 0.37 -45.62 -28.81
N GLY A 42 1.54 -46.09 -28.40
CA GLY A 42 2.29 -47.13 -29.12
C GLY A 42 3.45 -47.69 -28.30
N ASP A 43 3.27 -48.94 -27.86
CA ASP A 43 4.25 -49.94 -27.43
C ASP A 43 5.04 -49.79 -26.11
N ALA A 44 5.00 -50.91 -25.36
CA ALA A 44 5.57 -51.13 -24.05
C ALA A 44 7.02 -51.64 -24.13
N THR A 45 7.88 -51.17 -23.22
CA THR A 45 8.72 -51.92 -22.25
C THR A 45 10.05 -51.22 -21.94
N ALA A 46 10.42 -51.28 -20.65
CA ALA A 46 11.73 -50.98 -20.07
C ALA A 46 12.16 -49.51 -19.96
N GLN A 47 11.86 -48.89 -18.83
CA GLN A 47 12.89 -48.36 -17.91
C GLN A 47 12.25 -47.96 -16.58
N ALA A 48 12.61 -48.69 -15.53
CA ALA A 48 12.50 -48.21 -14.16
C ALA A 48 13.49 -47.05 -14.02
N ALA A 49 13.00 -45.83 -14.23
CA ALA A 49 13.65 -44.60 -13.83
C ALA A 49 12.85 -44.04 -12.66
N ASP A 50 13.46 -44.15 -11.49
CA ASP A 50 13.20 -43.42 -10.25
C ASP A 50 12.33 -42.17 -10.46
N GLU A 51 11.03 -42.28 -10.22
CA GLU A 51 10.19 -41.10 -10.06
C GLU A 51 10.59 -40.47 -8.70
N PRO A 52 11.18 -39.26 -8.67
CA PRO A 52 11.43 -38.62 -7.40
C PRO A 52 10.07 -38.40 -6.76
N SER A 53 9.89 -38.97 -5.57
CA SER A 53 8.69 -38.87 -4.75
C SER A 53 8.26 -37.41 -4.57
N GLN A 54 7.44 -36.89 -5.50
CA GLN A 54 6.80 -35.56 -5.42
C GLN A 54 5.60 -35.59 -4.46
N GLY A 55 5.52 -36.61 -3.60
CA GLY A 55 4.41 -36.90 -2.72
C GLY A 55 4.49 -36.07 -1.45
N VAL A 56 3.53 -35.15 -1.29
CA VAL A 56 3.13 -34.49 -0.03
C VAL A 56 4.18 -33.58 0.64
N GLY A 57 5.44 -34.02 0.79
CA GLY A 57 6.54 -33.24 1.37
C GLY A 57 6.88 -31.97 0.60
N SER A 58 7.05 -32.04 -0.73
CA SER A 58 7.35 -30.87 -1.59
C SER A 58 6.23 -29.81 -1.54
N ARG A 59 4.96 -30.23 -1.38
CA ARG A 59 3.82 -29.29 -1.25
C ARG A 59 3.84 -28.57 0.09
N ALA A 60 4.06 -29.29 1.19
CA ALA A 60 4.18 -28.67 2.52
C ALA A 60 5.37 -27.69 2.59
N TRP A 61 6.50 -28.04 1.96
CA TRP A 61 7.66 -27.15 1.88
C TRP A 61 7.40 -25.90 1.05
N ALA A 62 6.71 -26.00 -0.09
CA ALA A 62 6.33 -24.85 -0.88
C ALA A 62 5.41 -23.87 -0.12
N SER A 63 4.44 -24.39 0.64
CA SER A 63 3.56 -23.57 1.48
C SER A 63 4.31 -22.87 2.62
N LEU A 64 5.28 -23.54 3.26
CA LEU A 64 6.11 -22.95 4.30
C LEU A 64 7.03 -21.84 3.76
N LEU A 65 7.65 -22.05 2.59
CA LEU A 65 8.46 -21.04 1.92
C LEU A 65 7.62 -19.82 1.51
N ALA A 66 6.42 -20.06 0.95
CA ALA A 66 5.48 -19.01 0.61
C ALA A 66 5.05 -18.20 1.84
N ALA A 67 4.73 -18.87 2.95
CA ALA A 67 4.35 -18.24 4.20
C ALA A 67 5.48 -17.42 4.82
N ARG A 68 6.72 -17.93 4.78
CA ARG A 68 7.91 -17.20 5.24
C ARG A 68 8.15 -15.94 4.40
N LEU A 69 8.13 -16.07 3.07
CA LEU A 69 8.31 -14.94 2.16
C LEU A 69 7.24 -13.89 2.40
N TYR A 70 5.98 -14.32 2.51
CA TYR A 70 4.86 -13.45 2.83
C TYR A 70 5.09 -12.69 4.15
N ALA A 71 5.43 -13.40 5.23
CA ALA A 71 5.65 -12.78 6.54
C ALA A 71 6.79 -11.76 6.52
N GLN A 72 7.88 -12.06 5.81
CA GLN A 72 9.01 -11.15 5.68
C GLN A 72 8.62 -9.86 4.95
N VAL A 73 7.95 -9.98 3.81
CA VAL A 73 7.54 -8.80 3.04
C VAL A 73 6.44 -8.01 3.75
N ALA A 74 5.52 -8.68 4.46
CA ALA A 74 4.52 -8.01 5.27
C ALA A 74 5.14 -7.21 6.43
N LEU A 75 6.18 -7.74 7.08
CA LEU A 75 6.92 -7.03 8.12
C LEU A 75 7.62 -5.78 7.55
N GLU A 76 8.33 -5.92 6.43
CA GLU A 76 9.00 -4.78 5.78
C GLU A 76 8.01 -3.72 5.31
N ALA A 77 6.84 -4.13 4.80
CA ALA A 77 5.76 -3.23 4.42
C ALA A 77 5.24 -2.44 5.62
N ASP A 78 5.04 -3.08 6.77
CA ASP A 78 4.62 -2.45 8.02
C ASP A 78 5.70 -1.51 8.59
N GLU A 79 6.98 -1.89 8.52
CA GLU A 79 8.09 -1.03 8.91
C GLU A 79 8.16 0.24 8.05
N LEU A 80 7.98 0.09 6.73
CA LEU A 80 7.93 1.20 5.78
C LEU A 80 6.73 2.11 6.07
N ALA A 81 5.59 1.54 6.45
CA ALA A 81 4.40 2.27 6.87
C ALA A 81 4.66 3.17 8.07
N LYS A 82 5.16 2.56 9.15
CA LYS A 82 5.43 3.24 10.40
C LYS A 82 6.51 4.30 10.22
N ALA A 83 7.48 4.05 9.34
CA ALA A 83 8.51 5.04 9.01
C ALA A 83 7.91 6.27 8.31
N TYR A 84 7.03 6.07 7.32
CA TYR A 84 6.32 7.16 6.65
C TYR A 84 5.45 7.97 7.63
N GLU A 85 4.69 7.30 8.50
CA GLU A 85 3.86 7.96 9.51
C GLU A 85 4.70 8.80 10.49
N ARG A 86 5.83 8.26 10.96
CA ARG A 86 6.75 8.98 11.84
C ARG A 86 7.34 10.21 11.14
N ASP A 87 7.68 10.10 9.86
CA ASP A 87 8.20 11.23 9.10
C ASP A 87 7.14 12.31 8.89
N LEU A 88 5.89 11.96 8.56
CA LEU A 88 4.77 12.89 8.52
C LEU A 88 4.51 13.57 9.87
N GLU A 89 4.57 12.82 10.98
CA GLU A 89 4.42 13.38 12.32
C GLU A 89 5.55 14.34 12.65
N ARG A 90 6.79 13.98 12.32
CA ARG A 90 7.99 14.77 12.58
C ARG A 90 7.97 16.12 11.86
N ILE A 91 7.48 16.16 10.61
CA ILE A 91 7.29 17.43 9.89
C ILE A 91 6.03 18.17 10.33
N GLY A 92 5.22 17.60 11.23
CA GLY A 92 4.03 18.25 11.79
C GLY A 92 2.81 18.24 10.85
N TRP A 93 2.74 17.29 9.90
CA TRP A 93 1.62 17.15 8.96
C TRP A 93 0.26 17.06 9.69
N TYR A 94 0.15 16.21 10.71
CA TYR A 94 -1.11 16.02 11.45
C TYR A 94 -1.56 17.24 12.27
N ARG A 95 -0.69 18.26 12.41
CA ARG A 95 -0.99 19.51 13.10
C ARG A 95 -1.12 20.68 12.13
N LEU A 96 -1.16 20.43 10.83
CA LEU A 96 -1.15 21.45 9.77
C LEU A 96 -2.25 22.50 9.96
N LEU A 97 -3.48 22.06 10.24
CA LEU A 97 -4.64 22.92 10.45
C LEU A 97 -4.98 23.16 11.93
N ASN A 98 -4.05 22.89 12.85
CA ASN A 98 -4.27 23.13 14.27
C ASN A 98 -4.37 24.64 14.54
N ALA A 99 -5.38 25.06 15.30
CA ALA A 99 -5.61 26.45 15.67
C ALA A 99 -4.40 27.16 16.31
N GLU A 100 -3.63 26.47 17.16
CA GLU A 100 -2.43 27.03 17.80
C GLU A 100 -1.33 27.30 16.77
N ARG A 101 -1.16 26.39 15.80
CA ARG A 101 -0.21 26.55 14.70
C ARG A 101 -0.62 27.70 13.79
N LEU A 102 -1.88 27.73 13.36
CA LEU A 102 -2.40 28.77 12.48
C LEU A 102 -2.28 30.18 13.10
N ARG A 103 -2.38 30.31 14.43
CA ARG A 103 -2.10 31.57 15.12
C ARG A 103 -0.62 31.94 15.11
N ALA A 104 0.27 30.96 15.28
CA ALA A 104 1.71 31.16 15.29
C ALA A 104 2.32 31.38 13.89
N ASP A 105 1.61 30.95 12.84
CA ASP A 105 2.02 31.00 11.43
C ASP A 105 0.90 31.62 10.57
N PRO A 106 0.54 32.91 10.77
CA PRO A 106 -0.61 33.53 10.12
C PRO A 106 -0.42 33.78 8.62
N ASP A 107 0.82 33.68 8.12
CA ASP A 107 1.14 33.73 6.70
C ASP A 107 1.24 32.36 6.05
N LEU A 108 1.09 31.29 6.85
CA LEU A 108 1.16 29.90 6.43
C LEU A 108 2.48 29.55 5.73
N SER A 109 3.55 30.31 5.97
CA SER A 109 4.86 30.06 5.37
C SER A 109 5.39 28.69 5.79
N ARG A 110 5.28 28.35 7.08
CA ARG A 110 5.64 26.99 7.57
C ARG A 110 4.60 25.96 7.15
N GLY A 111 3.32 26.33 7.10
CA GLY A 111 2.23 25.57 6.46
C GLY A 111 2.64 24.99 5.12
N ARG A 112 3.05 25.86 4.19
CA ARG A 112 3.45 25.50 2.83
C ARG A 112 4.69 24.62 2.78
N VAL A 113 5.72 24.95 3.57
CA VAL A 113 6.92 24.10 3.66
C VAL A 113 6.55 22.67 4.05
N ILE A 114 5.67 22.50 5.03
CA ILE A 114 5.27 21.19 5.51
C ILE A 114 4.43 20.42 4.47
N ALA A 115 3.62 21.12 3.68
CA ALA A 115 2.91 20.49 2.56
C ALA A 115 3.88 20.01 1.46
N VAL A 116 4.88 20.81 1.11
CA VAL A 116 5.93 20.43 0.15
C VAL A 116 6.76 19.26 0.66
N GLU A 117 7.16 19.29 1.93
CA GLU A 117 7.90 18.19 2.55
C GLU A 117 7.08 16.89 2.60
N ALA A 118 5.77 16.98 2.90
CA ALA A 118 4.88 15.81 2.89
C ALA A 118 4.80 15.17 1.50
N ALA A 119 4.66 15.97 0.44
CA ALA A 119 4.63 15.48 -0.93
C ALA A 119 5.97 14.80 -1.32
N ALA A 120 7.10 15.42 -0.97
CA ALA A 120 8.42 14.84 -1.20
C ALA A 120 8.62 13.50 -0.45
N LEU A 121 8.12 13.40 0.79
CA LEU A 121 8.11 12.14 1.54
C LEU A 121 7.25 11.08 0.83
N ALA A 122 6.04 11.43 0.38
CA ALA A 122 5.18 10.48 -0.32
C ALA A 122 5.86 9.91 -1.58
N ASP A 123 6.53 10.76 -2.36
CA ASP A 123 7.30 10.30 -3.52
C ASP A 123 8.47 9.38 -3.14
N GLN A 124 9.23 9.74 -2.10
CA GLN A 124 10.31 8.89 -1.61
C GLN A 124 9.80 7.51 -1.17
N TYR A 125 8.71 7.46 -0.42
CA TYR A 125 8.16 6.20 0.07
C TYR A 125 7.47 5.39 -1.04
N ARG A 126 6.90 6.06 -2.05
CA ARG A 126 6.43 5.43 -3.30
C ARG A 126 7.55 4.67 -4.00
N GLU A 127 8.70 5.31 -4.19
CA GLU A 127 9.86 4.67 -4.79
C GLU A 127 10.36 3.48 -3.97
N ARG A 128 10.42 3.62 -2.64
CA ARG A 128 10.80 2.51 -1.74
C ARG A 128 9.84 1.34 -1.82
N SER A 129 8.52 1.59 -1.89
CA SER A 129 7.51 0.53 -2.05
C SER A 129 7.65 -0.20 -3.40
N LEU A 130 7.89 0.52 -4.49
CA LEU A 130 8.08 -0.08 -5.81
C LEU A 130 9.42 -0.85 -5.91
N ALA A 131 10.47 -0.33 -5.27
CA ALA A 131 11.75 -1.02 -5.17
C ALA A 131 11.62 -2.33 -4.37
N MET A 132 10.83 -2.33 -3.29
CA MET A 132 10.54 -3.53 -2.51
C MET A 132 9.87 -4.61 -3.36
N LEU A 133 8.87 -4.24 -4.19
CA LEU A 133 8.25 -5.17 -5.14
C LEU A 133 9.24 -5.69 -6.18
N SER A 134 10.10 -4.82 -6.72
CA SER A 134 11.08 -5.18 -7.76
C SER A 134 12.11 -6.20 -7.27
N ARG A 135 12.38 -6.25 -5.96
CA ARG A 135 13.26 -7.25 -5.33
C ARG A 135 12.58 -8.60 -5.07
N GLY A 136 11.29 -8.74 -5.40
CA GLY A 136 10.53 -9.95 -5.13
C GLY A 136 11.11 -11.20 -5.82
N GLU A 137 11.53 -11.06 -7.08
CA GLU A 137 12.13 -12.16 -7.84
C GLU A 137 13.47 -12.63 -7.23
N GLU A 138 14.33 -11.69 -6.86
CA GLU A 138 15.62 -11.96 -6.19
C GLU A 138 15.40 -12.65 -4.85
N ARG A 139 14.44 -12.18 -4.04
CA ARG A 139 14.07 -12.80 -2.76
C ARG A 139 13.59 -14.22 -2.92
N ILE A 140 12.77 -14.51 -3.94
CA ILE A 140 12.34 -15.87 -4.23
C ILE A 140 13.55 -16.72 -4.63
N LYS A 141 14.52 -16.16 -5.36
CA LYS A 141 15.75 -16.87 -5.76
C LYS A 141 16.69 -17.17 -4.61
N GLU A 142 16.71 -16.32 -3.59
CA GLU A 142 17.51 -16.48 -2.38
C GLU A 142 16.93 -17.50 -1.38
N LEU A 143 15.69 -17.96 -1.60
CA LEU A 143 15.10 -19.03 -0.79
C LEU A 143 15.88 -20.33 -0.99
N THR A 144 16.75 -20.68 -0.04
CA THR A 144 17.46 -21.96 -0.02
C THR A 144 16.46 -23.12 0.13
N GLY A 145 16.46 -24.10 -0.79
CA GLY A 145 15.62 -25.29 -0.67
C GLY A 145 15.18 -25.92 -2.00
N ASP A 146 13.93 -26.41 -2.00
CA ASP A 146 13.28 -27.14 -3.11
C ASP A 146 13.13 -26.27 -4.38
N GLU A 147 13.93 -26.58 -5.41
CA GLU A 147 13.87 -25.89 -6.71
C GLU A 147 12.48 -25.91 -7.36
N ALA A 148 11.69 -26.97 -7.15
CA ALA A 148 10.35 -27.06 -7.70
C ALA A 148 9.40 -26.06 -7.03
N ALA A 149 9.52 -25.87 -5.71
CA ALA A 149 8.79 -24.85 -4.97
C ALA A 149 9.19 -23.44 -5.42
N GLN A 150 10.49 -23.19 -5.58
CA GLN A 150 11.01 -21.91 -6.07
C GLN A 150 10.50 -21.56 -7.48
N LYS A 151 10.51 -22.51 -8.42
CA LYS A 151 9.96 -22.32 -9.78
C LYS A 151 8.46 -21.99 -9.75
N ARG A 152 7.68 -22.63 -8.88
CA ARG A 152 6.24 -22.33 -8.71
C ARG A 152 6.02 -20.92 -8.17
N LEU A 153 6.81 -20.50 -7.18
CA LEU A 153 6.75 -19.14 -6.62
C LEU A 153 7.13 -18.07 -7.65
N LEU A 154 8.20 -18.29 -8.43
CA LEU A 154 8.60 -17.38 -9.52
C LEU A 154 7.49 -17.25 -10.58
N ALA A 155 6.87 -18.37 -10.97
CA ALA A 155 5.77 -18.35 -11.93
C ALA A 155 4.54 -17.61 -11.38
N ALA A 156 4.24 -17.75 -10.09
CA ALA A 156 3.15 -17.01 -9.45
C ALA A 156 3.46 -15.52 -9.32
N PHE A 157 4.69 -15.19 -8.94
CA PHE A 157 5.17 -13.82 -8.88
C PHE A 157 5.03 -13.12 -10.24
N GLY A 158 5.54 -13.73 -11.31
CA GLY A 158 5.46 -13.17 -12.66
C GLY A 158 4.03 -12.96 -13.18
N ARG A 159 3.04 -13.74 -12.71
CA ARG A 159 1.63 -13.56 -13.08
C ARG A 159 0.97 -12.34 -12.42
N HIS A 160 1.39 -11.98 -11.22
CA HIS A 160 0.70 -10.98 -10.40
C HIS A 160 1.52 -9.72 -10.13
N GLU A 161 2.80 -9.70 -10.53
CA GLU A 161 3.69 -8.56 -10.27
C GLU A 161 3.14 -7.26 -10.88
N ALA A 162 2.66 -7.30 -12.12
CA ALA A 162 2.13 -6.12 -12.80
C ALA A 162 0.91 -5.53 -12.07
N GLU A 163 0.03 -6.40 -11.59
CA GLU A 163 -1.15 -6.02 -10.82
C GLU A 163 -0.76 -5.46 -9.45
N ALA A 164 0.17 -6.10 -8.74
CA ALA A 164 0.71 -5.61 -7.47
C ALA A 164 1.35 -4.23 -7.62
N ARG A 165 2.15 -4.02 -8.68
CA ARG A 165 2.75 -2.71 -8.99
C ARG A 165 1.67 -1.65 -9.26
N ALA A 166 0.62 -2.00 -10.01
CA ALA A 166 -0.48 -1.09 -10.29
C ALA A 166 -1.25 -0.72 -9.01
N ASP A 167 -1.54 -1.70 -8.15
CA ASP A 167 -2.24 -1.49 -6.87
C ASP A 167 -1.42 -0.56 -5.95
N VAL A 168 -0.10 -0.75 -5.87
CA VAL A 168 0.81 0.14 -5.12
C VAL A 168 0.84 1.55 -5.72
N ALA A 169 0.98 1.66 -7.04
CA ALA A 169 1.01 2.95 -7.72
C ALA A 169 -0.28 3.74 -7.50
N GLU A 170 -1.45 3.07 -7.58
CA GLU A 170 -2.74 3.69 -7.34
C GLU A 170 -2.90 4.14 -5.87
N GLY A 171 -2.45 3.33 -4.92
CA GLY A 171 -2.42 3.70 -3.50
C GLY A 171 -1.64 4.99 -3.24
N TRP A 172 -0.45 5.13 -3.83
CA TRP A 172 0.37 6.34 -3.74
C TRP A 172 -0.23 7.53 -4.52
N ARG A 173 -0.89 7.29 -5.65
CA ARG A 173 -1.61 8.31 -6.41
C ARG A 173 -2.79 8.89 -5.60
N LEU A 174 -3.43 8.07 -4.78
CA LEU A 174 -4.49 8.50 -3.86
C LEU A 174 -3.92 9.26 -2.66
N GLU A 175 -2.78 8.83 -2.11
CA GLU A 175 -2.07 9.59 -1.06
C GLU A 175 -1.71 11.00 -1.55
N ALA A 176 -1.12 11.12 -2.74
CA ALA A 176 -0.77 12.41 -3.32
C ALA A 176 -2.00 13.33 -3.43
N LYS A 177 -3.15 12.81 -3.87
CA LYS A 177 -4.41 13.57 -3.91
C LYS A 177 -4.86 14.08 -2.54
N VAL A 178 -4.66 13.29 -1.49
CA VAL A 178 -4.97 13.72 -0.11
C VAL A 178 -4.04 14.87 0.28
N LEU A 179 -2.74 14.73 0.05
CA LEU A 179 -1.75 15.76 0.36
C LEU A 179 -2.03 17.06 -0.39
N ASP A 180 -2.32 16.97 -1.70
CA ASP A 180 -2.65 18.13 -2.55
C ASP A 180 -3.92 18.84 -2.08
N ALA A 181 -4.96 18.09 -1.68
CA ALA A 181 -6.21 18.68 -1.19
C ALA A 181 -5.98 19.48 0.11
N PHE A 182 -5.14 18.98 1.02
CA PHE A 182 -4.76 19.71 2.22
C PHE A 182 -3.82 20.89 1.93
N ALA A 183 -2.91 20.76 0.95
CA ALA A 183 -2.08 21.87 0.48
C ALA A 183 -2.94 23.02 -0.06
N ALA A 184 -3.99 22.72 -0.83
CA ALA A 184 -4.94 23.72 -1.32
C ALA A 184 -5.67 24.46 -0.20
N VAL A 185 -5.97 23.80 0.93
CA VAL A 185 -6.50 24.46 2.13
C VAL A 185 -5.49 25.45 2.71
N VAL A 186 -4.22 25.06 2.82
CA VAL A 186 -3.13 25.91 3.32
C VAL A 186 -2.95 27.14 2.42
N ASP A 187 -2.91 26.94 1.11
CA ASP A 187 -2.76 28.03 0.15
C ASP A 187 -3.92 29.01 0.21
N PHE A 188 -5.15 28.51 0.30
CA PHE A 188 -6.32 29.36 0.48
C PHE A 188 -6.24 30.20 1.75
N LEU A 189 -5.83 29.62 2.89
CA LEU A 189 -5.67 30.37 4.13
C LEU A 189 -4.56 31.42 4.03
N ALA A 190 -3.47 31.12 3.34
CA ALA A 190 -2.39 32.06 3.08
C ALA A 190 -2.86 33.26 2.22
N GLU A 191 -3.60 32.98 1.14
CA GLU A 191 -4.14 33.98 0.20
C GLU A 191 -5.24 34.85 0.83
N THR A 192 -5.95 34.31 1.81
CA THR A 192 -7.03 35.00 2.53
C THR A 192 -6.58 35.58 3.86
N ARG A 193 -5.27 35.72 4.07
CA ARG A 193 -4.70 36.31 5.30
C ARG A 193 -5.38 37.63 5.67
N GLY A 194 -5.71 37.77 6.95
CA GLY A 194 -6.42 38.93 7.50
C GLY A 194 -7.94 38.91 7.27
N ARG A 195 -8.46 37.99 6.44
CA ARG A 195 -9.90 37.74 6.27
C ARG A 195 -10.41 36.60 7.14
N TRP A 196 -9.53 35.96 7.91
CA TRP A 196 -9.87 34.98 8.93
C TRP A 196 -9.16 35.30 10.24
N THR A 197 -9.74 34.85 11.35
CA THR A 197 -9.20 34.98 12.71
C THR A 197 -9.43 33.69 13.49
N ILE A 198 -8.76 33.54 14.63
CA ILE A 198 -8.93 32.35 15.47
C ILE A 198 -9.23 32.76 16.91
N PRO A 199 -10.45 33.24 17.21
CA PRO A 199 -10.90 33.45 18.58
C PRO A 199 -10.90 32.12 19.34
N GLU A 200 -10.17 32.10 20.46
CA GLU A 200 -9.97 30.94 21.35
C GLU A 200 -9.38 29.69 20.70
N LYS A 201 -10.14 28.95 19.88
CA LYS A 201 -9.77 27.71 19.15
C LYS A 201 -10.56 27.49 17.86
N THR A 202 -11.37 28.45 17.44
CA THR A 202 -12.26 28.30 16.28
C THR A 202 -11.79 29.20 15.15
N LEU A 203 -11.55 28.64 13.96
CA LEU A 203 -11.28 29.42 12.76
C LEU A 203 -12.57 30.11 12.29
N THR A 204 -12.55 31.44 12.25
CA THR A 204 -13.67 32.27 11.80
C THR A 204 -13.26 33.09 10.59
N PHE A 205 -14.19 33.34 9.67
CA PHE A 205 -13.98 34.15 8.48
C PHE A 205 -14.83 35.42 8.54
N ALA A 206 -14.28 36.53 8.06
CA ALA A 206 -14.99 37.81 7.99
C ALA A 206 -16.06 37.83 6.89
N ARG A 207 -15.90 36.99 5.86
CA ARG A 207 -16.82 36.89 4.71
C ARG A 207 -17.40 35.48 4.63
N GLY A 208 -18.70 35.40 4.34
CA GLY A 208 -19.38 34.11 4.12
C GLY A 208 -18.85 33.35 2.91
N GLU A 209 -18.41 34.06 1.86
CA GLU A 209 -17.79 33.45 0.67
C GLU A 209 -16.50 32.70 1.02
N ASP A 210 -15.62 33.32 1.81
CA ASP A 210 -14.36 32.70 2.23
C ASP A 210 -14.60 31.45 3.10
N LEU A 211 -15.61 31.50 3.98
CA LEU A 211 -16.06 30.33 4.76
C LEU A 211 -16.57 29.21 3.86
N ASN A 212 -17.37 29.53 2.85
CA ASN A 212 -17.92 28.54 1.91
C ASN A 212 -16.80 27.91 1.06
N ARG A 213 -15.83 28.71 0.61
CA ARG A 213 -14.67 28.21 -0.13
C ARG A 213 -13.82 27.29 0.73
N TYR A 214 -13.54 27.67 1.98
CA TYR A 214 -12.84 26.83 2.94
C TYR A 214 -13.54 25.49 3.16
N ARG A 215 -14.86 25.49 3.37
CA ARG A 215 -15.66 24.27 3.52
C ARG A 215 -15.58 23.37 2.30
N SER A 216 -15.69 23.94 1.10
CA SER A 216 -15.55 23.17 -0.15
C SER A 216 -14.20 22.46 -0.24
N LEU A 217 -13.10 23.13 0.14
CA LEU A 217 -11.76 22.53 0.13
C LEU A 217 -11.61 21.41 1.17
N LEU A 218 -12.21 21.57 2.36
CA LEU A 218 -12.26 20.48 3.34
C LEU A 218 -13.10 19.30 2.84
N ASP A 219 -14.19 19.55 2.14
CA ASP A 219 -15.00 18.49 1.53
C ASP A 219 -14.22 17.76 0.43
N ASP A 220 -13.40 18.46 -0.36
CA ASP A 220 -12.47 17.85 -1.32
C ASP A 220 -11.45 16.95 -0.61
N ALA A 221 -10.82 17.42 0.48
CA ALA A 221 -9.87 16.64 1.26
C ALA A 221 -10.52 15.39 1.89
N ASN A 222 -11.75 15.51 2.39
CA ASN A 222 -12.52 14.40 2.93
C ASN A 222 -12.85 13.37 1.84
N ARG A 223 -13.27 13.81 0.65
CA ARG A 223 -13.51 12.91 -0.50
C ARG A 223 -12.25 12.18 -0.92
N ALA A 224 -11.10 12.87 -0.98
CA ALA A 224 -9.83 12.24 -1.30
C ALA A 224 -9.46 11.15 -0.28
N THR A 225 -9.65 11.44 1.01
CA THR A 225 -9.41 10.48 2.09
C THR A 225 -10.34 9.27 2.00
N GLN A 226 -11.64 9.49 1.77
CA GLN A 226 -12.62 8.40 1.60
C GLN A 226 -12.31 7.52 0.38
N ALA A 227 -11.86 8.12 -0.73
CA ALA A 227 -11.46 7.36 -1.92
C ALA A 227 -10.24 6.46 -1.61
N GLN A 228 -9.28 6.97 -0.84
CA GLN A 228 -8.15 6.20 -0.36
C GLN A 228 -8.59 5.04 0.54
N ASP A 229 -9.45 5.29 1.53
CA ASP A 229 -9.96 4.26 2.45
C ASP A 229 -10.74 3.16 1.71
N ALA A 230 -11.58 3.55 0.75
CA ALA A 230 -12.35 2.63 -0.07
C ALA A 230 -11.44 1.71 -0.90
N PHE A 231 -10.42 2.28 -1.55
CA PHE A 231 -9.42 1.51 -2.29
C PHE A 231 -8.70 0.51 -1.39
N GLN A 232 -8.25 0.92 -0.21
CA GLN A 232 -7.57 0.02 0.73
C GLN A 232 -8.46 -1.12 1.23
N SER A 233 -9.73 -0.83 1.50
CA SER A 233 -10.72 -1.85 1.87
C SER A 233 -10.90 -2.87 0.75
N GLN A 234 -10.98 -2.42 -0.51
CA GLN A 234 -11.08 -3.28 -1.68
C GLN A 234 -9.84 -4.18 -1.82
N ILE A 235 -8.64 -3.63 -1.74
CA ILE A 235 -7.39 -4.42 -1.86
C ILE A 235 -7.30 -5.47 -0.74
N ARG A 236 -7.66 -5.11 0.49
CA ARG A 236 -7.68 -6.08 1.61
C ARG A 236 -8.69 -7.19 1.38
N SER A 237 -9.89 -6.84 0.92
CA SER A 237 -10.94 -7.82 0.61
C SER A 237 -10.50 -8.79 -0.48
N LYS A 238 -9.88 -8.28 -1.56
CA LYS A 238 -9.31 -9.07 -2.65
C LYS A 238 -8.23 -10.05 -2.16
N ALA A 239 -7.31 -9.59 -1.32
CA ALA A 239 -6.29 -10.49 -0.76
C ALA A 239 -6.86 -11.53 0.20
N TRP A 240 -7.87 -11.17 1.00
CA TRP A 240 -8.56 -12.13 1.85
C TRP A 240 -9.27 -13.20 1.02
N GLN A 241 -9.96 -12.82 -0.06
CA GLN A 241 -10.59 -13.77 -0.98
C GLN A 241 -9.56 -14.70 -1.63
N ALA A 242 -8.44 -14.16 -2.13
CA ALA A 242 -7.37 -14.98 -2.71
C ALA A 242 -6.79 -15.97 -1.70
N PHE A 243 -6.59 -15.54 -0.45
CA PHE A 243 -6.18 -16.43 0.64
C PHE A 243 -7.19 -17.55 0.89
N LEU A 244 -8.49 -17.23 0.92
CA LEU A 244 -9.55 -18.24 1.11
C LEU A 244 -9.60 -19.24 -0.05
N GLU A 245 -9.46 -18.79 -1.29
CA GLU A 245 -9.42 -19.68 -2.46
C GLU A 245 -8.18 -20.58 -2.45
N ALA A 246 -7.06 -20.12 -1.88
CA ALA A 246 -5.86 -20.94 -1.74
C ALA A 246 -5.97 -22.07 -0.70
N LEU A 247 -6.93 -21.97 0.22
CA LEU A 247 -7.20 -22.98 1.25
C LEU A 247 -8.18 -24.07 0.80
N LYS A 248 -8.87 -23.87 -0.32
CA LYS A 248 -9.80 -24.84 -0.91
C LYS A 248 -9.05 -25.83 -1.82
#